data_AF-B5B968-F1
#
_entry.id   AF-B5B968-F1
#
_cell.length_a   1.000
_cell.length_b   1.000
_cell.length_c   1.000
_cell.angle_alpha   90.00
_cell.angle_beta   90.00
_cell.angle_gamma   90.00
#
_symmetry.space_group_name_H-M   'P 1'
#
loop_
_entity.id
_entity.type
_entity.pdbx_description
1 polymer ?
#
loop_
_entity_poly.entity_id
_entity_poly.type
_entity_poly.pdbx_seq_one_letter_code
_entity_poly.pdbx_strand_id
1 'polypeptide(L)'
;LQKLFAEYGIESEKVQYDVDRASLVSEIGSNDGKVLAFSGHMDVVDAGDVSKWKFPPFEAAEHEGKIYGRGATDMKSGLAAMVIAMIELHEEKQKLNGKIRLLATVGEEVGELGAEQLTQKGYADDLDGLIIGEPSGHRIVYAHKGSINYTVKS
;
A
#
# COMPACT_ATOMS: atom_id res chain seq x y z
N LEU A 1 -0.43 5.34 9.43
CA LEU A 1 -1.26 4.13 9.34
C LEU A 1 -1.40 3.43 10.70
N GLN A 2 -0.35 2.90 11.35
CA GLN A 2 -0.49 2.23 12.66
C GLN A 2 -1.26 3.04 13.72
N LYS A 3 -0.92 4.32 13.90
CA LYS A 3 -1.63 5.21 14.85
C LYS A 3 -3.11 5.36 14.49
N LEU A 4 -3.40 5.56 13.21
CA LEU A 4 -4.77 5.68 12.70
C LEU A 4 -5.55 4.38 12.97
N PHE A 5 -5.01 3.21 12.63
CA PHE A 5 -5.69 1.94 12.93
C PHE A 5 -5.94 1.74 14.43
N ALA A 6 -4.99 2.12 15.28
CA ALA A 6 -5.17 2.05 16.73
C ALA A 6 -6.31 2.94 17.24
N GLU A 7 -6.56 4.10 16.62
CA GLU A 7 -7.71 4.97 16.96
C GLU A 7 -9.05 4.26 16.72
N TYR A 8 -9.10 3.32 15.78
CA TYR A 8 -10.28 2.51 15.45
C TYR A 8 -10.25 1.10 16.07
N GLY A 9 -9.29 0.79 16.94
CA GLY A 9 -9.19 -0.52 17.59
C GLY A 9 -8.68 -1.65 16.67
N ILE A 10 -8.06 -1.32 15.53
CA ILE A 10 -7.46 -2.29 14.61
C ILE A 10 -5.98 -2.45 14.98
N GLU A 11 -5.58 -3.66 15.34
CA GLU A 11 -4.18 -3.96 15.63
C GLU A 11 -3.34 -3.95 14.35
N SER A 12 -2.08 -3.52 14.48
CA SER A 12 -1.15 -3.48 13.35
C SER A 12 0.27 -3.82 13.78
N GLU A 13 0.88 -4.74 13.06
CA GLU A 13 2.26 -5.15 13.22
C GLU A 13 3.16 -4.33 12.30
N LYS A 14 4.22 -3.74 12.85
CA LYS A 14 5.31 -3.17 12.06
C LYS A 14 6.34 -4.26 11.79
N VAL A 15 6.52 -4.60 10.53
CA VAL A 15 7.54 -5.54 10.08
C VAL A 15 8.78 -4.73 9.70
N GLN A 16 9.76 -4.68 10.60
CA GLN A 16 10.97 -3.87 10.42
C GLN A 16 11.78 -4.31 9.19
N TYR A 17 12.19 -3.36 8.35
CA TYR A 17 13.07 -3.58 7.19
C TYR A 17 14.46 -2.95 7.42
N ASP A 18 14.51 -1.67 7.82
CA ASP A 18 15.73 -0.91 8.13
C ASP A 18 15.43 0.10 9.27
N VAL A 19 16.41 0.76 9.89
CA VAL A 19 16.27 1.62 11.09
C VAL A 19 15.01 2.50 11.07
N ASP A 20 14.74 3.17 9.95
CA ASP A 20 13.61 4.08 9.78
C ASP A 20 12.56 3.60 8.75
N ARG A 21 12.60 2.32 8.35
CA ARG A 21 11.69 1.75 7.36
C ARG A 21 11.08 0.44 7.84
N ALA A 22 9.76 0.37 7.82
CA ALA A 22 9.02 -0.84 8.16
C ALA A 22 7.77 -0.95 7.29
N SER A 23 7.48 -2.17 6.83
CA SER A 23 6.17 -2.52 6.30
C SER A 23 5.16 -2.57 7.46
N LEU A 24 3.87 -2.43 7.15
CA LEU A 24 2.78 -2.55 8.12
C LEU A 24 1.81 -3.65 7.68
N VAL A 25 1.51 -4.56 8.62
CA VAL A 25 0.49 -5.60 8.45
C VAL A 25 -0.65 -5.34 9.44
N SER A 26 -1.87 -5.35 8.94
CA SER A 26 -3.09 -5.15 9.75
C SER A 26 -4.17 -6.11 9.27
N GLU A 27 -5.01 -6.61 10.16
CA GLU A 27 -6.07 -7.55 9.80
C GLU A 27 -7.42 -7.16 10.45
N ILE A 28 -8.50 -7.42 9.72
CA ILE A 28 -9.88 -7.36 10.25
C ILE A 28 -10.66 -8.59 9.79
N GLY A 29 -11.74 -8.93 10.50
CA GLY A 29 -12.60 -10.08 10.19
C GLY A 29 -12.31 -11.28 11.09
N SER A 30 -12.58 -12.49 10.60
CA SER A 30 -12.36 -13.73 11.35
C SER A 30 -11.16 -14.53 10.83
N ASN A 31 -10.62 -15.40 11.68
CA ASN A 31 -9.57 -16.34 11.28
C ASN A 31 -10.11 -17.55 10.49
N ASP A 32 -11.44 -17.67 10.35
CA ASP A 32 -12.09 -18.76 9.65
C ASP A 32 -12.52 -18.31 8.25
N GLY A 33 -12.10 -19.02 7.21
CA GLY A 33 -12.52 -18.73 5.84
C GLY A 33 -11.40 -18.20 4.97
N LYS A 34 -11.74 -17.28 4.07
CA LYS A 34 -10.84 -16.82 2.99
C LYS A 34 -10.04 -15.58 3.38
N VAL A 35 -8.81 -15.48 2.90
CA VAL A 35 -7.93 -14.33 3.15
C VAL A 35 -7.80 -13.49 1.87
N LEU A 36 -8.36 -12.28 1.91
CA LEU A 36 -8.17 -11.29 0.85
C LEU A 36 -7.14 -10.26 1.31
N ALA A 37 -6.03 -10.13 0.59
CA ALA A 37 -5.06 -9.09 0.86
C ALA A 37 -5.36 -7.82 0.07
N PHE A 38 -5.22 -6.67 0.74
CA PHE A 38 -5.02 -5.36 0.14
C PHE A 38 -3.53 -5.04 0.23
N SER A 39 -2.89 -4.71 -0.87
CA SER A 39 -1.48 -4.35 -0.88
C SER A 39 -1.22 -3.03 -1.60
N GLY A 40 -0.28 -2.28 -1.04
CA GLY A 40 0.20 -1.04 -1.61
C GLY A 40 1.47 -0.56 -0.95
N HIS A 41 2.26 0.26 -1.64
CA HIS A 41 3.50 0.80 -1.10
C HIS A 41 3.31 2.19 -0.50
N MET A 42 4.16 2.50 0.48
CA MET A 42 4.13 3.79 1.21
C MET A 42 5.18 4.77 0.73
N ASP A 43 6.25 4.28 0.09
CA ASP A 43 7.30 5.10 -0.48
C ASP A 43 6.84 5.83 -1.75
N VAL A 44 7.70 6.72 -2.22
CA VAL A 44 7.49 7.49 -3.44
C VAL A 44 8.86 7.75 -4.04
N VAL A 45 8.93 7.88 -5.37
CA VAL A 45 10.14 8.42 -6.00
C VAL A 45 10.42 9.88 -5.61
N ASP A 46 11.65 10.31 -5.88
CA ASP A 46 12.09 11.70 -5.75
C ASP A 46 11.19 12.67 -6.52
N ALA A 47 10.98 13.88 -5.96
CA ALA A 47 10.17 14.91 -6.62
C ALA A 47 10.92 15.62 -7.76
N GLY A 48 12.23 15.44 -7.87
CA GLY A 48 13.08 16.17 -8.78
C GLY A 48 13.21 17.64 -8.42
N ASP A 49 13.38 18.48 -9.44
CA ASP A 49 13.50 19.92 -9.28
C ASP A 49 12.16 20.57 -8.88
N VAL A 50 12.04 20.91 -7.60
CA VAL A 50 10.85 21.53 -7.00
C VAL A 50 10.45 22.83 -7.71
N SER A 51 11.38 23.57 -8.30
CA SER A 51 11.07 24.83 -9.01
C SER A 51 10.23 24.63 -10.27
N LYS A 52 10.20 23.40 -10.82
CA LYS A 52 9.40 23.04 -11.98
C LYS A 52 7.98 22.63 -11.63
N TRP A 53 7.68 22.45 -10.35
CA TRP A 53 6.34 22.10 -9.91
C TRP A 53 5.44 23.34 -9.84
N LYS A 54 4.25 23.25 -10.42
CA LYS A 54 3.20 24.28 -10.26
C LYS A 54 2.69 24.35 -8.81
N PHE A 55 2.70 23.21 -8.11
CA PHE A 55 2.25 23.06 -6.72
C PHE A 55 3.32 22.32 -5.92
N PRO A 56 3.59 22.67 -4.65
CA PRO A 56 4.61 21.98 -3.86
C PRO A 56 4.35 20.46 -3.81
N PRO A 57 5.35 19.61 -4.13
CA PRO A 57 5.12 18.18 -4.32
C PRO A 57 4.66 17.44 -3.06
N PHE A 58 4.96 17.95 -1.86
CA PHE A 58 4.68 17.26 -0.59
C PHE A 58 3.64 17.98 0.29
N GLU A 59 2.94 18.98 -0.23
CA GLU A 59 1.92 19.72 0.54
C GLU A 59 0.47 19.40 0.13
N ALA A 60 0.27 18.53 -0.87
CA ALA A 60 -1.03 18.15 -1.43
C ALA A 60 -1.94 19.36 -1.74
N ALA A 61 -1.92 19.83 -2.99
CA ALA A 61 -2.75 20.96 -3.41
C ALA A 61 -4.01 20.48 -4.16
N GLU A 62 -5.20 20.91 -3.73
CA GLU A 62 -6.41 20.71 -4.50
C GLU A 62 -6.61 21.85 -5.52
N HIS A 63 -6.81 21.49 -6.79
CA HIS A 63 -7.07 22.46 -7.86
C HIS A 63 -7.91 21.82 -8.96
N GLU A 64 -9.04 22.47 -9.30
CA GLU A 64 -9.97 22.00 -10.35
C GLU A 64 -10.42 20.54 -10.16
N GLY A 65 -10.75 20.16 -8.91
CA GLY A 65 -11.23 18.82 -8.57
C GLY A 65 -10.16 17.73 -8.63
N LYS A 66 -8.88 18.10 -8.63
CA LYS A 66 -7.73 17.18 -8.61
C LYS A 66 -6.81 17.51 -7.46
N ILE A 67 -6.22 16.48 -6.87
CA ILE A 67 -5.17 16.61 -5.86
C ILE A 67 -3.81 16.47 -6.55
N TYR A 68 -2.95 17.46 -6.37
CA TYR A 68 -1.58 17.50 -6.88
C TYR A 68 -0.60 17.28 -5.74
N GLY A 69 0.22 16.24 -5.87
CA GLY A 69 1.30 15.92 -4.94
C GLY A 69 2.03 14.66 -5.36
N ARG A 70 3.32 14.56 -5.05
CA ARG A 70 4.11 13.34 -5.21
C ARG A 70 3.49 12.25 -4.32
N GLY A 71 3.17 11.13 -4.95
CA GLY A 71 2.51 10.01 -4.28
C GLY A 71 0.99 10.01 -4.41
N ALA A 72 0.37 11.11 -4.87
CA ALA A 72 -1.08 11.22 -4.88
C ALA A 72 -1.73 10.09 -5.71
N THR A 73 -1.26 9.86 -6.93
CA THR A 73 -1.72 8.75 -7.78
C THR A 73 -0.97 7.45 -7.53
N ASP A 74 0.34 7.52 -7.35
CA ASP A 74 1.24 6.37 -7.25
C ASP A 74 1.95 6.34 -5.88
N MET A 75 1.45 5.58 -4.90
CA MET A 75 0.12 4.95 -4.92
C MET A 75 -0.71 5.26 -3.67
N LYS A 76 -0.45 6.41 -3.04
CA LYS A 76 -1.03 6.77 -1.73
C LYS A 76 -2.55 6.93 -1.76
N SER A 77 -3.16 7.33 -2.87
CA SER A 77 -4.64 7.36 -2.97
C SER A 77 -5.25 5.97 -2.93
N GLY A 78 -4.70 5.01 -3.67
CA GLY A 78 -5.13 3.61 -3.64
C GLY A 78 -4.94 2.99 -2.26
N LEU A 79 -3.76 3.20 -1.65
CA LEU A 79 -3.49 2.75 -0.28
C LEU A 79 -4.45 3.40 0.74
N ALA A 80 -4.70 4.71 0.64
CA ALA A 80 -5.63 5.40 1.53
C ALA A 80 -7.07 4.86 1.38
N ALA A 81 -7.53 4.61 0.15
CA ALA A 81 -8.85 4.03 -0.09
C ALA A 81 -9.00 2.63 0.54
N MET A 82 -7.97 1.79 0.46
CA MET A 82 -7.94 0.48 1.12
C MET A 82 -8.00 0.59 2.64
N VAL A 83 -7.23 1.52 3.22
CA VAL A 83 -7.21 1.77 4.67
C VAL A 83 -8.57 2.26 5.16
N ILE A 84 -9.19 3.21 4.46
CA ILE A 84 -10.53 3.72 4.78
C ILE A 84 -11.55 2.59 4.71
N ALA A 85 -11.55 1.80 3.63
CA ALA A 85 -12.46 0.67 3.49
C ALA A 85 -12.32 -0.34 4.64
N MET A 86 -11.09 -0.64 5.08
CA MET A 86 -10.89 -1.52 6.24
C MET A 86 -11.43 -0.91 7.53
N ILE A 87 -11.22 0.38 7.77
CA ILE A 87 -11.75 1.08 8.95
C ILE A 87 -13.27 1.05 8.94
N GLU A 88 -13.91 1.43 7.83
CA GLU A 88 -15.37 1.46 7.70
C GLU A 88 -15.98 0.08 7.91
N LEU A 89 -15.44 -0.97 7.27
CA LEU A 89 -15.91 -2.34 7.46
C LEU A 89 -15.80 -2.81 8.91
N HIS A 90 -14.73 -2.40 9.61
CA HIS A 90 -14.52 -2.73 11.02
C HIS A 90 -15.51 -2.00 11.94
N GLU A 91 -15.67 -0.69 11.77
CA GLU A 91 -16.57 0.13 12.59
C GLU A 91 -18.04 -0.26 12.41
N GLU A 92 -18.44 -0.58 11.18
CA GLU A 92 -19.78 -1.09 10.86
C GLU A 92 -19.99 -2.53 11.36
N LYS A 93 -18.95 -3.20 11.87
CA LYS A 93 -18.96 -4.59 12.33
C LYS A 93 -19.50 -5.54 11.25
N GLN A 94 -19.10 -5.30 10.01
CA GLN A 94 -19.52 -6.12 8.88
C GLN A 94 -19.09 -7.57 9.09
N LYS A 95 -20.01 -8.50 8.83
CA LYS A 95 -19.73 -9.94 8.93
C LYS A 95 -18.97 -10.39 7.69
N LEU A 96 -17.65 -10.45 7.81
CA LEU A 96 -16.77 -10.97 6.75
C LEU A 96 -16.72 -12.50 6.82
N ASN A 97 -16.78 -13.17 5.66
CA ASN A 97 -16.58 -14.62 5.54
C ASN A 97 -15.09 -14.96 5.40
N GLY A 98 -14.32 -14.59 6.43
CA GLY A 98 -12.85 -14.59 6.41
C GLY A 98 -12.28 -13.28 6.90
N LYS A 99 -11.09 -12.95 6.41
CA LYS A 99 -10.34 -11.75 6.81
C LYS A 99 -9.87 -10.92 5.63
N ILE A 100 -9.71 -9.63 5.89
CA ILE A 100 -8.99 -8.71 5.02
C ILE A 100 -7.66 -8.39 5.69
N ARG A 101 -6.55 -8.58 4.97
CA ARG A 101 -5.20 -8.26 5.42
C ARG A 101 -4.66 -7.08 4.63
N LEU A 102 -4.21 -6.03 5.31
CA LEU A 102 -3.39 -4.98 4.69
C LEU A 102 -1.93 -5.42 4.67
N LEU A 103 -1.28 -5.27 3.53
CA LEU A 103 0.15 -5.39 3.32
C LEU A 103 0.67 -4.05 2.79
N ALA A 104 0.93 -3.10 3.69
CA ALA A 104 1.49 -1.80 3.32
C ALA A 104 3.02 -1.88 3.30
N THR A 105 3.63 -1.89 2.12
CA THR A 105 5.04 -2.23 1.91
C THR A 105 5.94 -0.99 1.86
N VAL A 106 7.23 -1.21 2.02
CA VAL A 106 8.30 -0.22 1.79
C VAL A 106 9.17 -0.60 0.60
N GLY A 107 9.72 0.40 -0.07
CA GLY A 107 10.78 0.22 -1.07
C GLY A 107 10.32 -0.47 -2.34
N GLU A 108 9.07 -0.25 -2.76
CA GLU A 108 8.57 -0.78 -4.03
C GLU A 108 9.34 -0.14 -5.20
N GLU A 109 9.49 1.18 -5.16
CA GLU A 109 10.08 2.02 -6.20
C GLU A 109 11.59 1.77 -6.43
N VAL A 110 12.20 0.95 -5.58
CA VAL A 110 13.63 0.61 -5.60
C VAL A 110 13.89 -0.91 -5.68
N GLY A 111 12.85 -1.70 -5.97
CA GLY A 111 12.96 -3.15 -6.18
C GLY A 111 12.11 -3.99 -5.24
N GLU A 112 10.87 -3.57 -4.98
CA GLU A 112 9.84 -4.40 -4.33
C GLU A 112 10.24 -4.98 -2.94
N LEU A 113 11.13 -4.29 -2.23
CA LEU A 113 11.85 -4.81 -1.07
C LEU A 113 10.92 -5.30 0.06
N GLY A 114 9.87 -4.53 0.36
CA GLY A 114 8.89 -4.87 1.38
C GLY A 114 7.99 -6.02 0.95
N ALA A 115 7.65 -6.13 -0.33
CA ALA A 115 6.85 -7.25 -0.84
C ALA A 115 7.64 -8.57 -0.78
N GLU A 116 8.93 -8.53 -1.16
CA GLU A 116 9.85 -9.66 -0.98
C GLU A 116 9.92 -10.07 0.50
N GLN A 117 10.17 -9.12 1.40
CA GLN A 117 10.27 -9.38 2.84
C GLN A 117 9.02 -10.05 3.41
N LEU A 118 7.83 -9.50 3.11
CA LEU A 118 6.57 -10.04 3.64
C LEU A 118 6.27 -11.43 3.08
N THR A 119 6.61 -11.67 1.81
CA THR A 119 6.49 -13.00 1.18
C THR A 119 7.41 -14.00 1.87
N GLN A 120 8.68 -13.66 2.08
CA GLN A 120 9.64 -14.55 2.76
C GLN A 120 9.26 -14.88 4.22
N LYS A 121 8.52 -13.98 4.87
CA LYS A 121 8.01 -14.17 6.24
C LYS A 121 6.66 -14.91 6.29
N GLY A 122 6.11 -15.29 5.14
CA GLY A 122 4.88 -16.09 5.05
C GLY A 122 3.58 -15.30 5.14
N TYR A 123 3.61 -13.96 5.11
CA TYR A 123 2.38 -13.15 5.12
C TYR A 123 1.56 -13.28 3.82
N ALA A 124 2.10 -13.94 2.80
CA ALA A 124 1.45 -14.21 1.53
C ALA A 124 0.99 -15.68 1.38
N ASP A 125 1.36 -16.58 2.32
CA ASP A 125 1.24 -18.03 2.13
C ASP A 125 -0.20 -18.55 2.18
N ASP A 126 -1.07 -17.87 2.92
CA ASP A 126 -2.48 -18.21 3.12
C ASP A 126 -3.44 -17.34 2.30
N LEU A 127 -2.93 -16.49 1.39
CA LEU A 127 -3.77 -15.59 0.60
C LEU A 127 -4.58 -16.36 -0.44
N ASP A 128 -5.90 -16.14 -0.43
CA ASP A 128 -6.81 -16.62 -1.47
C ASP A 128 -6.98 -15.59 -2.61
N GLY A 129 -6.64 -14.33 -2.35
CA GLY A 129 -6.69 -13.26 -3.32
C GLY A 129 -5.89 -12.04 -2.89
N LEU A 130 -5.50 -11.23 -3.87
CA LEU A 130 -4.73 -10.01 -3.66
C LEU A 130 -5.31 -8.89 -4.54
N ILE A 131 -5.57 -7.74 -3.93
CA ILE A 131 -5.89 -6.49 -4.63
C ILE A 131 -4.72 -5.53 -4.40
N ILE A 132 -4.15 -5.04 -5.49
CA ILE A 132 -3.05 -4.07 -5.47
C ILE A 132 -3.63 -2.70 -5.82
N GLY A 133 -3.33 -1.69 -5.00
CA GLY A 133 -3.90 -0.34 -5.12
C GLY A 133 -3.25 0.55 -6.18
N GLU A 134 -2.39 0.01 -7.02
CA GLU A 134 -1.66 0.73 -8.06
C GLU A 134 -2.61 1.37 -9.09
N PRO A 135 -2.24 2.53 -9.68
CA PRO A 135 -3.11 3.25 -10.58
C PRO A 135 -3.25 2.50 -11.92
N SER A 136 -4.43 1.91 -12.11
CA SER A 136 -4.84 1.23 -13.35
C SER A 136 -5.87 2.02 -14.17
N GLY A 137 -6.28 3.18 -13.65
CA GLY A 137 -7.44 3.94 -14.12
C GLY A 137 -8.74 3.27 -13.69
N HIS A 138 -9.75 3.25 -14.57
CA HIS A 138 -11.04 2.58 -14.31
C HIS A 138 -11.05 1.14 -14.82
N ARG A 139 -9.93 0.41 -14.74
CA ARG A 139 -9.79 -0.92 -15.32
C ARG A 139 -9.19 -1.88 -14.30
N ILE A 140 -9.68 -3.12 -14.32
CA ILE A 140 -9.03 -4.21 -13.59
C ILE A 140 -7.85 -4.70 -14.44
N VAL A 141 -6.66 -4.67 -13.85
CA VAL A 141 -5.45 -5.27 -14.42
C VAL A 141 -5.15 -6.54 -13.62
N TYR A 142 -5.01 -7.66 -14.32
CA TYR A 142 -4.81 -8.98 -13.72
C TYR A 142 -3.44 -9.60 -14.07
N ALA A 143 -2.61 -8.88 -14.84
CA ALA A 143 -1.28 -9.32 -15.22
C ALA A 143 -0.38 -8.12 -15.52
N HIS A 144 0.92 -8.27 -15.25
CA HIS A 144 1.96 -7.29 -15.59
C HIS A 144 3.13 -7.99 -16.31
N LYS A 145 4.01 -7.19 -16.91
CA LYS A 145 5.26 -7.70 -17.49
C LYS A 145 6.28 -7.95 -16.37
N GLY A 146 7.25 -8.83 -16.63
CA GLY A 146 8.46 -8.90 -15.80
C GLY A 146 9.38 -7.72 -16.09
N SER A 147 10.30 -7.45 -15.16
CA SER A 147 11.34 -6.44 -15.28
C SER A 147 12.73 -7.07 -15.13
N ILE A 148 13.71 -6.57 -15.87
CA ILE A 148 15.12 -6.94 -15.73
C ILE A 148 15.94 -5.66 -15.74
N ASN A 149 16.67 -5.40 -14.64
CA ASN A 149 17.61 -4.31 -14.52
C ASN A 149 19.04 -4.83 -14.68
N TYR A 150 19.87 -4.19 -15.49
CA TYR A 150 21.28 -4.56 -15.70
C TYR A 150 22.20 -3.33 -15.67
N THR A 151 23.41 -3.51 -15.15
CA THR A 151 24.43 -2.46 -15.09
C THR A 151 25.61 -2.86 -15.98
N VAL A 152 25.94 -2.01 -16.95
CA VAL A 152 27.12 -2.19 -17.81
C VAL A 152 28.29 -1.41 -17.21
N LYS A 153 29.43 -2.08 -17.02
CA LYS A 153 30.67 -1.48 -16.54
C LYS A 153 31.71 -1.54 -17.66
N SER A 154 32.34 -0.40 -17.96
CA SER A 154 33.47 -0.27 -18.90
C SER A 154 34.80 -0.29 -18.17
#